data_AF-A0A6B1DPG8-F1
#
_entry.id   AF-A0A6B1DPG8-F1
#
_cell.length_a   1.000
_cell.length_b   1.000
_cell.length_c   1.000
_cell.angle_alpha   90.00
_cell.angle_beta   90.00
_cell.angle_gamma   90.00
#
_symmetry.space_group_name_H-M   'P 1'
#
loop_
_entity.id
_entity.type
_entity.pdbx_description
1 polymer ?
#
loop_
_entity_poly.entity_id
_entity_poly.type
_entity_poly.pdbx_seq_one_letter_code
_entity_poly.pdbx_strand_id
1 'polypeptide(L)'
;MPHVNSRTPVRRRRVPIAAVAPVCATAPTSAICCWVPAAASLELLGCFVSSTSLWRDVQLRQAKAPWDTTAKLPGVVLLDETWLPLEGRKLPVDVVLDSEGQPRDLRRTGPDFDWTAYFPELEARGVQTLVADDNPTFRKALQGCGLDRQLCVGGCSACARARTRSCQPRRTRPCCRGWCGWVRELPLWGSQLLLVCCEWAHQDLVRLSPPALSLVEHVMDRWNDLVRCVRNPATPPARTGWRTGLTASSPGRGGPAA
;
A
#
# COMPACT_ATOMS: atom_id res chain seq x y z
N MET A 1 -34.49 -54.48 4.00
CA MET A 1 -35.12 -53.27 3.42
C MET A 1 -35.51 -52.33 4.55
N PRO A 2 -35.06 -51.07 4.61
CA PRO A 2 -33.80 -50.48 4.18
C PRO A 2 -32.93 -49.99 5.37
N HIS A 3 -31.62 -49.93 5.12
CA HIS A 3 -30.62 -49.22 5.92
C HIS A 3 -30.90 -47.71 5.90
N VAL A 4 -30.94 -47.07 7.07
CA VAL A 4 -30.87 -45.61 7.18
C VAL A 4 -29.45 -45.22 7.59
N ASN A 5 -28.65 -44.88 6.58
CA ASN A 5 -27.35 -44.24 6.74
C ASN A 5 -27.57 -42.79 7.17
N SER A 6 -27.30 -42.47 8.43
CA SER A 6 -27.19 -41.10 8.93
C SER A 6 -25.91 -40.45 8.39
N ARG A 7 -26.00 -39.82 7.21
CA ARG A 7 -24.96 -38.90 6.73
C ARG A 7 -25.02 -37.60 7.52
N THR A 8 -24.14 -37.48 8.50
CA THR A 8 -23.81 -36.21 9.15
C THR A 8 -23.25 -35.24 8.10
N PRO A 9 -23.75 -33.99 7.98
CA PRO A 9 -23.10 -33.01 7.11
C PRO A 9 -21.79 -32.59 7.76
N VAL A 10 -20.68 -32.89 7.08
CA VAL A 10 -19.36 -32.32 7.37
C VAL A 10 -19.48 -30.80 7.21
N ARG A 11 -19.64 -30.10 8.35
CA ARG A 11 -19.42 -28.66 8.43
C ARG A 11 -17.98 -28.42 7.96
N ARG A 12 -17.82 -27.97 6.71
CA ARG A 12 -16.59 -27.32 6.26
C ARG A 12 -16.38 -26.11 7.15
N ARG A 13 -15.52 -26.26 8.16
CA ARG A 13 -14.95 -25.13 8.90
C ARG A 13 -14.29 -24.25 7.85
N ARG A 14 -14.90 -23.10 7.55
CA ARG A 14 -14.20 -22.01 6.90
C ARG A 14 -13.05 -21.65 7.83
N VAL A 15 -11.83 -21.90 7.37
CA VAL A 15 -10.61 -21.37 7.97
C VAL A 15 -10.79 -19.85 7.98
N PRO A 16 -10.73 -19.18 9.14
CA PRO A 16 -10.68 -17.73 9.14
C PRO A 16 -9.38 -17.34 8.44
N ILE A 17 -9.50 -16.67 7.29
CA ILE A 17 -8.40 -15.92 6.70
C ILE A 17 -8.04 -14.91 7.78
N ALA A 18 -6.91 -15.17 8.45
CA ALA A 18 -6.34 -14.27 9.42
C ALA A 18 -6.27 -12.90 8.77
N ALA A 19 -6.90 -11.93 9.41
CA ALA A 19 -6.77 -10.53 9.06
C ALA A 19 -5.26 -10.26 8.91
N VAL A 20 -4.84 -9.96 7.69
CA VAL A 20 -3.53 -9.39 7.41
C VAL A 20 -3.52 -8.07 8.16
N ALA A 21 -3.00 -8.11 9.39
CA ALA A 21 -2.73 -6.91 10.16
C ALA A 21 -1.84 -6.03 9.28
N PRO A 22 -2.07 -4.71 9.23
CA PRO A 22 -1.16 -3.82 8.55
C PRO A 22 0.17 -3.90 9.32
N VAL A 23 1.11 -4.67 8.79
CA VAL A 23 2.53 -4.50 9.07
C VAL A 23 2.87 -3.14 8.49
N CYS A 24 2.56 -2.09 9.25
CA CYS A 24 3.32 -0.87 9.14
C CYS A 24 4.76 -1.31 9.33
N ALA A 25 5.56 -1.14 8.28
CA ALA A 25 7.00 -1.17 8.36
C ALA A 25 7.42 -0.18 9.47
N THR A 26 7.50 -0.65 10.70
CA THR A 26 8.57 -0.24 11.57
C THR A 26 9.82 -0.50 10.77
N ALA A 27 10.51 0.58 10.42
CA ALA A 27 11.79 0.57 9.75
C ALA A 27 12.68 -0.60 10.22
N PRO A 28 13.64 -1.08 9.42
CA PRO A 28 14.61 -2.05 9.86
C PRO A 28 15.60 -1.40 10.85
N THR A 29 15.10 -0.91 11.98
CA THR A 29 15.89 -0.47 13.12
C THR A 29 16.37 -1.66 13.94
N SER A 30 15.83 -2.87 13.73
CA SER A 30 16.26 -4.08 14.45
C SER A 30 17.70 -4.49 14.10
N ALA A 31 18.12 -4.32 12.85
CA ALA A 31 19.50 -4.61 12.47
C ALA A 31 20.50 -3.60 13.06
N ILE A 32 20.10 -2.34 13.27
CA ILE A 32 20.98 -1.31 13.86
C ILE A 32 20.97 -1.39 15.40
N CYS A 33 19.83 -1.73 16.02
CA CYS A 33 19.71 -1.86 17.48
C CYS A 33 20.47 -3.06 18.06
N CYS A 34 20.75 -4.11 17.28
CA CYS A 34 21.58 -5.23 17.72
C CYS A 34 23.10 -4.96 17.64
N TRP A 35 23.54 -3.87 17.00
CA TRP A 35 24.96 -3.56 16.83
C TRP A 35 25.56 -2.72 17.95
N VAL A 36 24.77 -1.83 18.55
CA VAL A 36 25.20 -0.99 19.67
C VAL A 36 25.69 -1.81 20.89
N PRO A 37 25.04 -2.95 21.26
CA PRO A 37 25.54 -3.79 22.35
C PRO A 37 26.84 -4.53 21.99
N ALA A 38 27.03 -4.93 20.73
CA ALA A 38 28.18 -5.73 20.30
C ALA A 38 29.46 -4.89 20.20
N ALA A 39 29.38 -3.66 19.69
CA ALA A 39 30.52 -2.75 19.61
C ALA A 39 31.03 -2.36 21.01
N ALA A 40 30.11 -2.04 21.94
CA ALA A 40 30.45 -1.73 23.33
C ALA A 40 31.05 -2.94 24.07
N SER A 41 30.61 -4.16 23.75
CA SER A 41 31.16 -5.40 24.33
C SER A 41 32.57 -5.73 23.82
N LEU A 42 32.86 -5.41 22.56
CA LEU A 42 34.20 -5.61 21.97
C LEU A 42 35.21 -4.61 22.52
N GLU A 43 34.77 -3.36 22.73
CA GLU A 43 35.59 -2.31 23.34
C GLU A 43 35.96 -2.63 24.80
N LEU A 44 35.03 -3.19 25.58
CA LEU A 44 35.28 -3.72 26.93
C LEU A 44 36.30 -4.87 26.97
N LEU A 45 36.44 -5.62 25.86
CA LEU A 45 37.41 -6.71 25.71
C LEU A 45 38.73 -6.25 25.08
N GLY A 46 38.93 -4.94 24.85
CA GLY A 46 40.10 -4.39 24.16
C GLY A 46 40.21 -4.83 22.69
N CYS A 47 39.13 -5.37 22.13
CA CYS A 47 39.08 -5.91 20.78
C CYS A 47 38.53 -4.85 19.82
N PHE A 48 39.33 -4.45 18.81
CA PHE A 48 38.88 -3.51 17.79
C PHE A 48 38.56 -4.25 16.48
N VAL A 49 37.37 -4.01 15.92
CA VAL A 49 37.02 -4.45 14.57
C VAL A 49 37.26 -3.29 13.61
N SER A 50 38.26 -3.43 12.74
CA SER A 50 38.52 -2.43 11.71
C SER A 50 37.37 -2.34 10.71
N SER A 51 37.15 -1.15 10.15
CA SER A 51 36.20 -0.95 9.05
C SER A 51 36.47 -1.88 7.87
N THR A 52 37.74 -2.18 7.59
CA THR A 52 38.17 -3.13 6.55
C THR A 52 37.71 -4.56 6.83
N SER A 53 37.83 -5.02 8.08
CA SER A 53 37.35 -6.35 8.50
C SER A 53 35.84 -6.45 8.38
N LEU A 54 35.12 -5.42 8.80
CA LEU A 54 33.67 -5.33 8.64
C LEU A 54 33.25 -5.36 7.17
N TRP A 55 33.95 -4.60 6.32
CA TRP A 55 33.68 -4.58 4.88
C TRP A 55 33.93 -5.94 4.22
N ARG A 56 35.02 -6.63 4.60
CA ARG A 56 35.28 -8.00 4.16
C ARG A 56 34.14 -8.95 4.54
N ASP A 57 33.62 -8.85 5.76
CA ASP A 57 32.51 -9.70 6.21
C ASP A 57 31.21 -9.40 5.46
N VAL A 58 30.94 -8.13 5.17
CA VAL A 58 29.81 -7.73 4.30
C VAL A 58 29.98 -8.33 2.90
N GLN A 59 31.17 -8.22 2.29
CA GLN A 59 31.47 -8.81 0.99
C GLN A 59 31.34 -10.34 1.00
N LEU A 60 31.80 -11.01 2.05
CA LEU A 60 31.66 -12.46 2.22
C LEU A 60 30.18 -12.87 2.36
N ARG A 61 29.36 -12.09 3.07
CA ARG A 61 27.92 -12.33 3.15
C ARG A 61 27.23 -12.10 1.80
N GLN A 62 27.59 -11.04 1.09
CA GLN A 62 27.08 -10.75 -0.25
C GLN A 62 27.46 -11.86 -1.24
N ALA A 63 28.68 -12.39 -1.17
CA ALA A 63 29.11 -13.50 -2.03
C ALA A 63 28.40 -14.83 -1.70
N LYS A 64 28.04 -15.06 -0.44
CA LYS A 64 27.32 -16.26 0.01
C LYS A 64 25.81 -16.20 -0.21
N ALA A 65 25.26 -15.00 -0.27
CA ALA A 65 23.86 -14.74 -0.56
C ALA A 65 23.78 -13.63 -1.63
N PRO A 66 24.17 -13.94 -2.88
CA PRO A 66 24.00 -12.98 -3.95
C PRO A 66 22.52 -12.63 -4.05
N TRP A 67 22.23 -11.33 -4.18
CA TRP A 67 20.88 -10.87 -4.50
C TRP A 67 20.48 -11.48 -5.84
N ASP A 68 19.71 -12.55 -5.79
CA ASP A 68 19.26 -13.25 -6.98
C ASP A 68 18.08 -12.50 -7.58
N THR A 69 18.38 -11.60 -8.51
CA THR A 69 17.37 -10.84 -9.26
C THR A 69 16.57 -11.73 -10.21
N THR A 70 16.92 -13.01 -10.37
CA THR A 70 16.18 -13.99 -11.17
C THR A 70 15.33 -14.93 -10.34
N ALA A 71 15.48 -14.89 -9.00
CA ALA A 71 14.70 -15.72 -8.10
C ALA A 71 13.20 -15.45 -8.28
N LYS A 72 12.41 -16.53 -8.18
CA LYS A 72 10.97 -16.44 -8.11
C LYS A 72 10.55 -15.60 -6.93
N LEU A 73 9.58 -14.72 -7.16
CA LEU A 73 8.99 -13.87 -6.15
C LEU A 73 7.65 -14.44 -5.67
N PRO A 74 7.20 -14.08 -4.45
CA PRO A 74 5.84 -14.36 -4.03
C PRO A 74 4.81 -13.74 -4.99
N GLY A 75 3.62 -14.34 -5.06
CA GLY A 75 2.53 -13.83 -5.90
C GLY A 75 2.06 -12.42 -5.51
N VAL A 76 2.28 -12.01 -4.26
CA VAL A 76 2.00 -10.65 -3.78
C VAL A 76 3.29 -10.05 -3.24
N VAL A 77 3.63 -8.86 -3.73
CA VAL A 77 4.80 -8.11 -3.24
C VAL A 77 4.44 -6.66 -2.96
N LEU A 78 5.18 -6.04 -2.06
CA LEU A 78 5.11 -4.60 -1.81
C LEU A 78 6.26 -3.91 -2.53
N LEU A 79 5.99 -2.81 -3.20
CA LEU A 79 6.99 -1.95 -3.83
C LEU A 79 6.98 -0.60 -3.11
N ASP A 80 8.11 -0.27 -2.48
CA ASP A 80 8.29 0.97 -1.72
C ASP A 80 9.54 1.71 -2.19
N GLU A 81 9.40 3.01 -2.42
CA GLU A 81 10.51 3.89 -2.82
C GLU A 81 11.17 4.46 -1.57
N THR A 82 12.49 4.27 -1.46
CA THR A 82 13.32 4.91 -0.43
C THR A 82 14.44 5.72 -1.05
N TRP A 83 15.07 6.58 -0.26
CA TRP A 83 16.14 7.48 -0.71
C TRP A 83 17.43 7.17 0.04
N LEU A 84 18.40 6.60 -0.66
CA LEU A 84 19.68 6.18 -0.08
C LEU A 84 20.80 7.16 -0.44
N PRO A 85 21.73 7.48 0.48
CA PRO A 85 22.94 8.22 0.17
C PRO A 85 23.90 7.32 -0.61
N LEU A 86 23.97 7.52 -1.92
CA LEU A 86 24.80 6.77 -2.86
C LEU A 86 25.62 7.76 -3.68
N GLU A 87 26.93 7.50 -3.86
CA GLU A 87 27.81 8.37 -4.67
C GLU A 87 27.83 9.85 -4.20
N GLY A 88 27.68 10.10 -2.89
CA GLY A 88 27.67 11.45 -2.33
C GLY A 88 26.37 12.24 -2.56
N ARG A 89 25.30 11.61 -3.08
CA ARG A 89 23.99 12.21 -3.28
C ARG A 89 22.87 11.29 -2.79
N LYS A 90 21.68 11.86 -2.52
CA LYS A 90 20.48 11.06 -2.25
C LYS A 90 19.88 10.59 -3.57
N LEU A 91 19.71 9.28 -3.72
CA LEU A 91 19.17 8.66 -4.92
C LEU A 91 17.95 7.80 -4.57
N PRO A 92 16.91 7.78 -5.41
CA PRO A 92 15.78 6.90 -5.22
C PRO A 92 16.19 5.45 -5.45
N VAL A 93 15.63 4.58 -4.63
CA VAL A 93 15.84 3.14 -4.67
C VAL A 93 14.51 2.49 -4.32
N ASP A 94 13.95 1.72 -5.23
CA ASP A 94 12.78 0.92 -4.97
C ASP A 94 13.15 -0.44 -4.39
N VAL A 95 12.43 -0.82 -3.35
CA VAL A 95 12.56 -2.09 -2.64
C VAL A 95 11.32 -2.92 -2.90
N VAL A 96 11.52 -4.14 -3.39
CA VAL A 96 10.46 -5.15 -3.42
C VAL A 96 10.53 -5.95 -2.13
N LEU A 97 9.43 -5.96 -1.38
CA LEU A 97 9.29 -6.71 -0.13
C LEU A 97 8.27 -7.84 -0.33
N ASP A 98 8.47 -8.94 0.39
CA ASP A 98 7.43 -9.97 0.54
C ASP A 98 6.39 -9.58 1.61
N SER A 99 5.41 -10.47 1.83
CA SER A 99 4.36 -10.31 2.84
C SER A 99 4.88 -10.18 4.28
N GLU A 100 6.08 -10.70 4.55
CA GLU A 100 6.76 -10.64 5.84
C GLU A 100 7.63 -9.37 5.98
N GLY A 101 7.64 -8.51 4.96
CA GLY A 101 8.45 -7.29 4.92
C GLY A 101 9.94 -7.55 4.69
N GLN A 102 10.32 -8.75 4.23
CA GLN A 102 11.69 -9.06 3.87
C GLN A 102 11.99 -8.56 2.46
N PRO A 103 13.13 -7.89 2.23
CA PRO A 103 13.48 -7.41 0.91
C PRO A 103 13.88 -8.58 0.00
N ARG A 104 13.33 -8.58 -1.21
CA ARG A 104 13.46 -9.62 -2.24
C ARG A 104 14.02 -9.10 -3.57
N ASP A 105 13.91 -7.79 -3.83
CA ASP A 105 14.60 -7.11 -4.91
C ASP A 105 14.89 -5.65 -4.51
N LEU A 106 15.92 -5.07 -5.11
CA LEU A 106 16.34 -3.70 -4.85
C LEU A 106 16.85 -3.07 -6.16
N ARG A 107 16.21 -1.98 -6.60
CA ARG A 107 16.57 -1.31 -7.86
C ARG A 107 16.79 0.17 -7.61
N ARG A 108 17.90 0.71 -8.13
CA ARG A 108 18.08 2.16 -8.21
C ARG A 108 17.07 2.69 -9.23
N THR A 109 16.18 3.54 -8.76
CA THR A 109 15.13 4.12 -9.59
C THR A 109 15.39 5.61 -9.74
N GLY A 110 15.01 6.15 -10.87
CA GLY A 110 15.35 7.51 -11.28
C GLY A 110 14.57 7.89 -12.53
N PRO A 111 14.80 9.10 -13.07
CA PRO A 111 14.07 9.59 -14.23
C PRO A 111 14.12 8.65 -15.44
N ASP A 112 15.25 7.96 -15.61
CA ASP A 112 15.50 7.06 -16.74
C ASP A 112 15.16 5.59 -16.45
N PHE A 113 14.58 5.29 -15.28
CA PHE A 113 14.24 3.92 -14.94
C PHE A 113 13.03 3.43 -15.76
N ASP A 114 13.24 2.34 -16.49
CA ASP A 114 12.23 1.76 -17.36
C ASP A 114 11.23 0.88 -16.59
N TRP A 115 10.21 1.54 -16.02
CA TRP A 115 9.09 0.87 -15.36
C TRP A 115 8.32 -0.07 -16.30
N THR A 116 8.27 0.24 -17.60
CA THR A 116 7.59 -0.60 -18.61
C THR A 116 8.31 -1.90 -18.88
N ALA A 117 9.63 -1.96 -18.70
CA ALA A 117 10.40 -3.21 -18.73
C ALA A 117 10.40 -3.93 -17.38
N TYR A 118 10.42 -3.19 -16.26
CA TYR A 118 10.56 -3.78 -14.93
C TYR A 118 9.32 -4.54 -14.46
N PHE A 119 8.10 -4.05 -14.74
CA PHE A 119 6.89 -4.76 -14.30
C PHE A 119 6.68 -6.12 -14.98
N PRO A 120 6.91 -6.27 -16.31
CA PRO A 120 6.96 -7.59 -16.93
C PRO A 120 8.02 -8.53 -16.33
N GLU A 121 9.17 -8.01 -15.90
CA GLU A 121 10.18 -8.81 -15.19
C GLU A 121 9.63 -9.37 -13.88
N LEU A 122 8.92 -8.55 -13.08
CA LEU A 122 8.27 -9.00 -11.85
C LEU A 122 7.19 -10.05 -12.13
N GLU A 123 6.37 -9.85 -13.17
CA GLU A 123 5.36 -10.81 -13.61
C GLU A 123 6.00 -12.15 -14.00
N ALA A 124 7.08 -12.13 -14.79
CA ALA A 124 7.82 -13.32 -15.19
C ALA A 124 8.45 -14.07 -14.00
N ARG A 125 8.79 -13.34 -12.93
CA ARG A 125 9.26 -13.91 -11.66
C ARG A 125 8.15 -14.46 -10.77
N GLY A 126 6.89 -14.36 -11.20
CA GLY A 126 5.72 -14.97 -10.55
C GLY A 126 4.85 -14.01 -9.74
N VAL A 127 5.15 -12.71 -9.76
CA VAL A 127 4.30 -11.69 -9.12
C VAL A 127 2.97 -11.61 -9.89
N GLN A 128 1.88 -11.58 -9.13
CA GLN A 128 0.51 -11.41 -9.65
C GLN A 128 -0.08 -10.09 -9.16
N THR A 129 0.31 -9.66 -7.96
CA THR A 129 -0.18 -8.45 -7.31
C THR A 129 0.97 -7.59 -6.83
N LEU A 130 0.94 -6.32 -7.22
CA LEU A 130 1.86 -5.28 -6.79
C LEU A 130 1.15 -4.31 -5.85
N VAL A 131 1.55 -4.29 -4.58
CA VAL A 131 1.10 -3.29 -3.60
C VAL A 131 2.06 -2.12 -3.63
N ALA A 132 1.63 -0.97 -4.12
CA ALA A 132 2.49 0.19 -4.29
C ALA A 132 1.78 1.51 -3.98
N ASP A 133 2.54 2.57 -3.79
CA ASP A 133 1.99 3.91 -3.60
C ASP A 133 1.23 4.44 -4.83
N ASP A 134 0.54 5.58 -4.66
CA ASP A 134 -0.18 6.22 -5.77
C ASP A 134 0.75 6.97 -6.73
N ASN A 135 1.64 6.25 -7.42
CA ASN A 135 2.55 6.84 -8.40
C ASN A 135 1.92 6.86 -9.82
N PRO A 136 1.82 8.04 -10.47
CA PRO A 136 1.34 8.14 -11.85
C PRO A 136 2.17 7.38 -12.87
N THR A 137 3.51 7.28 -12.70
CA THR A 137 4.36 6.52 -13.64
C THR A 137 3.99 5.05 -13.66
N PHE A 138 3.61 4.48 -12.51
CA PHE A 138 3.21 3.08 -12.42
C PHE A 138 1.95 2.81 -13.23
N ARG A 139 0.97 3.72 -13.21
CA ARG A 139 -0.30 3.51 -13.94
C ARG A 139 -0.06 3.31 -15.43
N LYS A 140 0.83 4.09 -16.04
CA LYS A 140 1.16 3.95 -17.47
C LYS A 140 1.95 2.66 -17.72
N ALA A 141 2.93 2.36 -16.88
CA ALA A 141 3.76 1.18 -17.05
C ALA A 141 3.00 -0.15 -16.86
N LEU A 142 1.99 -0.16 -15.98
CA LEU A 142 1.16 -1.35 -15.72
C LEU A 142 0.13 -1.64 -16.82
N GLN A 143 -0.18 -0.69 -17.73
CA GLN A 143 -1.17 -0.91 -18.79
C GLN A 143 -0.77 -2.04 -19.76
N GLY A 144 0.52 -2.40 -19.82
CA GLY A 144 1.05 -3.46 -20.67
C GLY A 144 1.40 -4.76 -19.96
N CYS A 145 1.17 -4.88 -18.65
CA CYS A 145 1.49 -6.10 -17.89
C CYS A 145 0.24 -6.68 -17.21
N GLY A 146 0.24 -7.98 -16.93
CA GLY A 146 -0.87 -8.66 -16.26
C GLY A 146 -0.92 -8.44 -14.74
N LEU A 147 0.00 -7.63 -14.19
CA LEU A 147 0.05 -7.37 -12.75
C LEU A 147 -1.18 -6.62 -12.27
N ASP A 148 -1.78 -7.15 -11.21
CA ASP A 148 -2.83 -6.45 -10.50
C ASP A 148 -2.23 -5.43 -9.53
N ARG A 149 -2.55 -4.15 -9.71
CA ARG A 149 -2.10 -3.11 -8.79
C ARG A 149 -3.08 -2.91 -7.65
N GLN A 150 -2.53 -2.89 -6.44
CA GLN A 150 -3.20 -2.42 -5.24
C GLN A 150 -2.48 -1.17 -4.71
N LEU A 151 -3.26 -0.25 -4.13
CA LEU A 151 -2.68 0.88 -3.42
C LEU A 151 -2.23 0.48 -2.01
N CYS A 152 -1.03 0.92 -1.64
CA CYS A 152 -0.53 0.78 -0.28
C CYS A 152 -1.41 1.57 0.71
N VAL A 153 -2.00 0.86 1.67
CA VAL A 153 -2.80 1.48 2.76
C VAL A 153 -1.95 2.45 3.57
N GLY A 154 -0.67 2.13 3.77
CA GLY A 154 0.30 3.00 4.44
C GLY A 154 0.46 4.34 3.73
N GLY A 155 0.77 4.31 2.43
CA GLY A 155 0.90 5.50 1.58
C GLY A 155 -0.38 6.31 1.49
N CYS A 156 -1.52 5.66 1.24
CA CYS A 156 -2.82 6.34 1.23
C CYS A 156 -3.17 6.96 2.59
N SER A 157 -2.88 6.29 3.71
CA SER A 157 -3.09 6.85 5.05
C SER A 157 -2.18 8.04 5.33
N ALA A 158 -0.92 8.00 4.87
CA ALA A 158 0.03 9.09 5.01
C ALA A 158 -0.40 10.30 4.16
N CYS A 159 -0.82 10.07 2.91
CA CYS A 159 -1.35 11.09 2.01
C CYS A 159 -2.63 11.73 2.58
N ALA A 160 -3.58 10.90 3.07
CA ALA A 160 -4.77 11.38 3.76
C ALA A 160 -4.39 12.26 4.96
N ARG A 161 -3.46 11.80 5.80
CA ARG A 161 -2.97 12.58 6.95
C ARG A 161 -2.34 13.90 6.52
N ALA A 162 -1.54 13.92 5.46
CA ALA A 162 -0.95 15.16 4.94
C ALA A 162 -2.04 16.16 4.51
N ARG A 163 -3.05 15.70 3.78
CA ARG A 163 -4.22 16.51 3.36
C ARG A 163 -5.10 16.98 4.52
N THR A 164 -5.19 16.18 5.59
CA THR A 164 -5.90 16.64 6.79
C THR A 164 -5.19 17.77 7.54
N ARG A 165 -3.85 17.89 7.41
CA ARG A 165 -3.10 19.00 8.02
C ARG A 165 -3.39 20.33 7.34
N SER A 166 -3.73 20.33 6.05
CA SER A 166 -4.13 21.53 5.30
C SER A 166 -5.60 21.93 5.52
N CYS A 167 -6.40 21.09 6.18
CA CYS A 167 -7.75 21.47 6.63
C CYS A 167 -7.64 22.42 7.85
N GLN A 168 -7.70 23.73 7.61
CA GLN A 168 -7.24 24.76 8.55
C GLN A 168 -8.11 25.15 9.77
N PRO A 169 -9.37 24.73 9.99
CA PRO A 169 -10.00 24.97 11.30
C PRO A 169 -9.65 23.88 12.32
N ARG A 170 -9.22 24.28 13.53
CA ARG A 170 -9.07 23.38 14.71
C ARG A 170 -10.32 22.52 14.99
N ARG A 171 -11.51 22.99 14.59
CA ARG A 171 -12.80 22.30 14.75
C ARG A 171 -13.01 21.10 13.83
N THR A 172 -12.40 21.05 12.64
CA THR A 172 -12.59 19.93 11.69
C THR A 172 -11.52 18.84 11.81
N ARG A 173 -10.41 19.12 12.50
CA ARG A 173 -9.32 18.15 12.79
C ARG A 173 -9.77 16.82 13.40
N PRO A 174 -10.74 16.75 14.33
CA PRO A 174 -11.18 15.47 14.91
C PRO A 174 -11.83 14.57 13.85
N CYS A 175 -12.70 15.12 13.01
CA CYS A 175 -13.35 14.41 11.92
C CYS A 175 -12.29 13.87 10.94
N CYS A 176 -11.35 14.72 10.53
CA CYS A 176 -10.21 14.37 9.69
C CYS A 176 -9.29 13.27 10.29
N ARG A 177 -9.09 13.23 11.60
CA ARG A 177 -8.36 12.14 12.27
C ARG A 177 -9.14 10.82 12.22
N GLY A 178 -10.46 10.87 12.40
CA GLY A 178 -11.35 9.73 12.21
C GLY A 178 -11.21 9.12 10.81
N TRP A 179 -11.18 9.96 9.77
CA TRP A 179 -10.94 9.54 8.39
C TRP A 179 -9.61 8.81 8.20
N CYS A 180 -8.53 9.24 8.86
CA CYS A 180 -7.24 8.56 8.77
C CYS A 180 -7.25 7.17 9.44
N GLY A 181 -7.98 7.01 10.55
CA GLY A 181 -8.19 5.70 11.17
C GLY A 181 -9.00 4.79 10.27
N TRP A 182 -10.06 5.34 9.69
CA TRP A 182 -10.97 4.62 8.82
C TRP A 182 -10.32 4.10 7.52
N VAL A 183 -9.42 4.88 6.90
CA VAL A 183 -8.62 4.43 5.74
C VAL A 183 -7.69 3.28 6.12
N ARG A 184 -7.19 3.22 7.37
CA ARG A 184 -6.37 2.10 7.84
C ARG A 184 -7.18 0.85 8.13
N GLU A 185 -8.38 1.03 8.67
CA GLU A 185 -9.27 -0.06 9.07
C GLU A 185 -9.99 -0.70 7.87
N LEU A 186 -10.17 0.05 6.77
CA LEU A 186 -10.86 -0.38 5.55
C LEU A 186 -12.16 -1.15 5.85
N PRO A 187 -13.13 -0.57 6.59
CA PRO A 187 -14.32 -1.28 7.01
C PRO A 187 -15.18 -1.74 5.83
N LEU A 188 -15.81 -2.91 5.93
CA LEU A 188 -16.57 -3.53 4.83
C LEU A 188 -17.61 -2.60 4.20
N TRP A 189 -18.36 -1.89 5.04
CA TRP A 189 -19.37 -0.90 4.67
C TRP A 189 -18.79 0.44 4.18
N GLY A 190 -17.46 0.53 4.05
CA GLY A 190 -16.80 1.81 3.93
C GLY A 190 -17.09 2.54 2.62
N SER A 191 -17.14 1.82 1.49
CA SER A 191 -17.52 2.39 0.19
C SER A 191 -18.89 3.04 0.22
N GLN A 192 -19.85 2.42 0.91
CA GLN A 192 -21.21 2.91 0.99
C GLN A 192 -21.29 4.21 1.81
N LEU A 193 -20.55 4.30 2.91
CA LEU A 193 -20.45 5.55 3.68
C LEU A 193 -19.81 6.66 2.84
N LEU A 194 -18.71 6.39 2.14
CA LEU A 194 -18.06 7.38 1.27
C LEU A 194 -19.02 7.88 0.18
N LEU A 195 -19.76 6.97 -0.45
CA LEU A 195 -20.74 7.31 -1.47
C LEU A 195 -21.81 8.24 -0.91
N VAL A 196 -22.44 7.89 0.21
CA VAL A 196 -23.46 8.70 0.87
C VAL A 196 -22.90 10.06 1.29
N CYS A 197 -21.69 10.10 1.84
CA CYS A 197 -21.03 11.36 2.19
C CYS A 197 -20.80 12.26 0.97
N CYS A 198 -20.35 11.70 -0.16
CA CYS A 198 -20.21 12.43 -1.41
C CYS A 198 -21.57 12.91 -1.93
N GLU A 199 -22.58 12.04 -2.00
CA GLU A 199 -23.93 12.36 -2.46
C GLU A 199 -24.54 13.52 -1.66
N TRP A 200 -24.54 13.40 -0.33
CA TRP A 200 -25.12 14.42 0.54
C TRP A 200 -24.35 15.73 0.51
N ALA A 201 -23.03 15.69 0.31
CA ALA A 201 -22.24 16.91 0.15
C ALA A 201 -22.53 17.63 -1.17
N HIS A 202 -22.66 16.88 -2.27
CA HIS A 202 -23.00 17.44 -3.59
C HIS A 202 -24.45 17.93 -3.68
N GLN A 203 -25.35 17.39 -2.86
CA GLN A 203 -26.75 17.84 -2.74
C GLN A 203 -26.95 18.97 -1.72
N ASP A 204 -25.88 19.54 -1.16
CA ASP A 204 -25.90 20.53 -0.07
C ASP A 204 -26.65 20.08 1.21
N LEU A 205 -26.88 18.77 1.39
CA LEU A 205 -27.50 18.19 2.59
C LEU A 205 -26.51 18.16 3.77
N VAL A 206 -25.21 18.02 3.49
CA VAL A 206 -24.13 18.09 4.47
C VAL A 206 -23.08 19.10 4.02
N ARG A 207 -22.79 20.10 4.86
CA ARG A 207 -21.72 21.07 4.58
C ARG A 207 -20.36 20.49 4.93
N LEU A 208 -19.67 19.95 3.93
CA LEU A 208 -18.24 19.67 4.00
C LEU A 208 -17.46 20.90 3.54
N SER A 209 -16.34 21.20 4.20
CA SER A 209 -15.42 22.19 3.65
C SER A 209 -14.80 21.66 2.34
N PRO A 210 -14.43 22.54 1.39
CA PRO A 210 -13.84 22.08 0.12
C PRO A 210 -12.64 21.13 0.28
N PRO A 211 -11.71 21.34 1.25
CA PRO A 211 -10.63 20.39 1.52
C PRO A 211 -11.10 19.04 2.05
N ALA A 212 -12.17 19.00 2.86
CA ALA A 212 -12.73 17.76 3.39
C ALA A 212 -13.45 16.97 2.29
N LEU A 213 -14.24 17.64 1.45
CA LEU A 213 -14.86 17.02 0.28
C LEU A 213 -13.79 16.44 -0.65
N SER A 214 -12.76 17.21 -0.99
CA SER A 214 -11.64 16.74 -1.82
C SER A 214 -10.93 15.50 -1.25
N LEU A 215 -10.81 15.39 0.08
CA LEU A 215 -10.26 14.19 0.73
C LEU A 215 -11.19 12.98 0.58
N VAL A 216 -12.49 13.15 0.84
CA VAL A 216 -13.48 12.06 0.72
C VAL A 216 -13.52 11.56 -0.72
N GLU A 217 -13.60 12.48 -1.69
CA GLU A 217 -13.57 12.12 -3.11
C GLU A 217 -12.27 11.40 -3.50
N HIS A 218 -11.13 11.88 -3.01
CA HIS A 218 -9.83 11.26 -3.28
C HIS A 218 -9.74 9.81 -2.78
N VAL A 219 -10.28 9.54 -1.58
CA VAL A 219 -10.35 8.19 -1.00
C VAL A 219 -11.35 7.34 -1.77
N MET A 220 -12.51 7.90 -2.14
CA MET A 220 -13.55 7.20 -2.91
C MET A 220 -13.03 6.77 -4.29
N ASP A 221 -12.34 7.67 -4.99
CA ASP A 221 -11.68 7.41 -6.28
C ASP A 221 -10.67 6.24 -6.21
N ARG A 222 -10.18 5.90 -5.00
CA ARG A 222 -9.13 4.91 -4.75
C ARG A 222 -9.61 3.71 -3.95
N TRP A 223 -10.89 3.68 -3.57
CA TRP A 223 -11.38 2.71 -2.59
C TRP A 223 -11.25 1.27 -3.09
N ASN A 224 -11.63 1.00 -4.34
CA ASN A 224 -11.49 -0.34 -4.90
C ASN A 224 -10.01 -0.76 -4.94
N ASP A 225 -9.13 0.13 -5.41
CA ASP A 225 -7.69 -0.14 -5.47
C ASP A 225 -7.06 -0.35 -4.08
N LEU A 226 -7.68 0.16 -3.01
CA LEU A 226 -7.26 -0.09 -1.63
C LEU A 226 -7.72 -1.44 -1.09
N VAL A 227 -8.96 -1.85 -1.38
CA VAL A 227 -9.57 -3.03 -0.74
C VAL A 227 -9.45 -4.34 -1.55
N ARG A 228 -8.95 -4.29 -2.79
CA ARG A 228 -8.91 -5.43 -3.72
C ARG A 228 -8.24 -6.68 -3.15
N CYS A 229 -7.02 -6.59 -2.63
CA CYS A 229 -6.33 -7.78 -2.11
C CYS A 229 -6.79 -8.17 -0.70
N VAL A 230 -7.43 -7.26 0.02
CA VAL A 230 -8.03 -7.56 1.34
C VAL A 230 -9.36 -8.30 1.19
N ARG A 231 -10.11 -8.07 0.10
CA ARG A 231 -11.50 -8.55 -0.04
C ARG A 231 -11.71 -9.53 -1.20
N ASN A 232 -11.37 -9.12 -2.42
CA ASN A 232 -11.57 -9.93 -3.62
C ASN A 232 -10.81 -9.33 -4.83
N PRO A 233 -9.80 -10.04 -5.38
CA PRO A 233 -9.05 -9.58 -6.55
C PRO A 233 -9.91 -9.45 -7.83
N ALA A 234 -11.06 -10.15 -7.90
CA ALA A 234 -12.02 -10.02 -9.01
C ALA A 234 -12.82 -8.70 -8.97
N THR A 235 -12.69 -7.89 -7.92
CA THR A 235 -13.27 -6.54 -7.90
C THR A 235 -12.56 -5.73 -8.98
N PRO A 236 -13.27 -5.07 -9.91
CA PRO A 236 -12.62 -4.27 -10.94
C PRO A 236 -11.88 -3.08 -10.32
N PRO A 237 -10.73 -2.65 -10.91
CA PRO A 237 -10.04 -1.43 -10.49
C PRO A 237 -11.00 -0.24 -10.55
N ALA A 238 -10.77 0.77 -9.70
CA ALA A 238 -11.62 1.95 -9.67
C ALA A 238 -11.58 2.68 -11.02
N ARG A 239 -12.61 2.49 -11.86
CA ARG A 239 -12.94 3.46 -12.90
C ARG A 239 -13.71 4.58 -12.22
N THR A 240 -13.38 5.82 -12.54
CA THR A 240 -13.96 7.09 -12.05
C THR A 240 -15.50 7.24 -12.23
N GLY A 241 -16.22 6.17 -12.55
CA GLY A 241 -17.65 6.12 -12.85
C GLY A 241 -18.60 6.24 -11.65
N TRP A 242 -18.12 6.39 -10.41
CA TRP A 242 -19.03 6.74 -9.31
C TRP A 242 -19.55 8.18 -9.47
N ARG A 243 -18.74 9.07 -10.08
CA ARG A 243 -19.15 10.46 -10.39
C ARG A 243 -20.28 10.54 -11.41
N THR A 244 -20.33 9.60 -12.37
CA THR A 244 -21.42 9.57 -13.38
C THR A 244 -22.78 9.24 -12.78
N GLY A 245 -22.84 8.52 -11.65
CA GLY A 245 -24.07 8.28 -10.90
C GLY A 245 -24.57 9.53 -10.15
N LEU A 246 -23.66 10.39 -9.71
CA LEU A 246 -24.00 11.64 -9.02
C LEU A 246 -24.67 12.66 -9.94
N THR A 247 -24.14 12.81 -11.16
CA THR A 247 -24.69 13.75 -12.15
C THR A 247 -26.07 13.33 -12.66
N ALA A 248 -26.35 12.03 -12.71
CA ALA A 248 -27.66 11.49 -13.10
C ALA A 248 -28.73 11.68 -12.00
N SER A 249 -28.31 11.91 -10.76
CA SER A 249 -29.18 12.01 -9.58
C SER A 249 -29.47 13.46 -9.17
N SER A 250 -28.91 14.45 -9.87
CA SER A 250 -29.29 15.86 -9.68
C SER A 250 -30.63 16.13 -10.38
N PRO A 251 -31.74 16.35 -9.66
CA PRO A 251 -32.95 16.83 -10.30
C PRO A 251 -32.62 18.20 -10.89
N GLY A 252 -32.82 18.34 -12.20
CA GLY A 252 -32.66 19.61 -12.89
C GLY A 252 -33.47 20.68 -12.14
N ARG A 253 -32.77 21.64 -11.55
CA ARG A 253 -33.41 22.86 -11.05
C ARG A 253 -33.88 23.64 -12.28
N GLY A 254 -35.07 23.29 -12.77
CA GLY A 254 -35.87 24.20 -13.58
C GLY A 254 -36.22 25.38 -12.68
N GLY A 255 -35.44 26.45 -12.76
CA GLY A 255 -35.86 27.74 -12.23
C GLY A 255 -37.10 28.20 -13.00
N PRO A 256 -38.06 28.88 -12.34
CA PRO A 256 -39.16 29.50 -13.06
C PRO A 256 -38.58 30.57 -13.98
N ALA A 257 -38.99 30.54 -15.25
CA ALA A 257 -38.71 31.61 -16.18
C ALA A 257 -39.29 32.92 -15.63
N ALA A 258 -38.45 33.95 -15.55
CA ALA A 258 -38.85 35.34 -15.34
C ALA A 258 -38.93 36.03 -16.71
#